data_AF-A0AA37PGJ7-F1
#
_entry.id   AF-A0AA37PGJ7-F1
#
_cell.length_a   1.000
_cell.length_b   1.000
_cell.length_c   1.000
_cell.angle_alpha   90.00
_cell.angle_beta   90.00
_cell.angle_gamma   90.00
#
_symmetry.space_group_name_H-M   'P 1'
#
loop_
_entity.id
_entity.type
_entity.pdbx_description
1 polymer ?
#
loop_
_entity_poly.entity_id
_entity_poly.type
_entity_poly.pdbx_seq_one_letter_code
_entity_poly.pdbx_strand_id
1 'polypeptide(L)'
;MTKPRFKGKSDLTRHLYGKDASLPAFSALYNDLLHKDDDFVVNLNPSDSISDIDVMLAVDLLRDDSSLTREGVACKIEEAFAKKQHHAKIESLINLTVQVMVMVDCAAKERHSTGFAVGGYRPISWLQRETFLEFVTRSFPANLDPAATDRAEAAVDEKAALKAWKLQKRLGVRFRGTHNLSEHLLLDPRSNCLYLFHHAGFLKAQLNRARDQGQSLNHGMSDSLQRPLSCRLTPEKRGTLPPQLLVETLHSLQSILFPSIDQKSAEVLDDLTNKRVGGFDHECTEYEGYKIFQDPPEDFRYVYWGERLALLHDMVMSRPPRNKLERWLHRQSNEGNALFIALVALLISILVGIVSIGLAAVQIWIAWMAWKYPTPGSPG
;
A
#
# COMPACT_ATOMS: atom_id res chain seq x y z
N MET A 1 -43.12 8.78 1.63
CA MET A 1 -41.68 8.84 1.27
C MET A 1 -41.54 8.48 -0.19
N THR A 2 -41.24 9.46 -1.04
CA THR A 2 -40.98 9.29 -2.48
C THR A 2 -39.61 8.64 -2.65
N LYS A 3 -39.55 7.43 -3.26
CA LYS A 3 -38.29 6.76 -3.57
C LYS A 3 -37.44 7.63 -4.50
N PRO A 4 -36.15 7.87 -4.22
CA PRO A 4 -35.28 8.56 -5.16
C PRO A 4 -35.14 7.75 -6.46
N ARG A 5 -35.13 8.45 -7.59
CA ARG A 5 -35.09 7.86 -8.93
C ARG A 5 -33.63 7.77 -9.39
N PHE A 6 -32.96 6.69 -9.03
CA PHE A 6 -31.58 6.40 -9.47
C PHE A 6 -31.57 5.68 -10.83
N LYS A 7 -30.63 6.04 -11.71
CA LYS A 7 -30.37 5.47 -13.03
C LYS A 7 -28.92 4.95 -13.12
N GLY A 8 -28.66 3.79 -12.52
CA GLY A 8 -27.50 2.94 -12.83
C GLY A 8 -26.16 3.27 -12.14
N LYS A 9 -25.09 2.60 -12.57
CA LYS A 9 -23.75 2.55 -11.94
C LYS A 9 -23.10 3.92 -11.67
N SER A 10 -23.29 4.90 -12.55
CA SER A 10 -22.80 6.27 -12.33
C SER A 10 -23.41 6.91 -11.08
N ASP A 11 -24.67 6.59 -10.78
CA ASP A 11 -25.35 7.12 -9.61
C ASP A 11 -24.88 6.44 -8.33
N LEU A 12 -24.52 5.15 -8.37
CA LEU A 12 -23.91 4.45 -7.23
C LEU A 12 -22.52 5.04 -6.91
N THR A 13 -21.66 5.24 -7.90
CA THR A 13 -20.34 5.86 -7.69
C THR A 13 -20.50 7.27 -7.12
N ARG A 14 -21.44 8.05 -7.66
CA ARG A 14 -21.77 9.38 -7.14
C ARG A 14 -22.27 9.33 -5.68
N HIS A 15 -23.12 8.36 -5.37
CA HIS A 15 -23.67 8.15 -4.03
C HIS A 15 -22.60 7.73 -3.01
N LEU A 16 -21.71 6.83 -3.41
CA LEU A 16 -20.63 6.32 -2.56
C LEU A 16 -19.54 7.37 -2.34
N TYR A 17 -19.10 8.06 -3.39
CA TYR A 17 -17.86 8.84 -3.37
C TYR A 17 -18.02 10.33 -3.68
N GLY A 18 -19.22 10.80 -4.02
CA GLY A 18 -19.49 12.22 -4.27
C GLY A 18 -19.43 12.55 -5.76
N LYS A 19 -18.58 13.50 -6.18
CA LYS A 19 -18.48 13.97 -7.58
C LYS A 19 -18.36 12.80 -8.58
N ASP A 20 -18.66 13.07 -9.85
CA ASP A 20 -18.53 12.12 -10.98
C ASP A 20 -17.05 11.75 -11.23
N ALA A 21 -16.47 11.00 -10.30
CA ALA A 21 -15.15 10.41 -10.43
C ALA A 21 -15.26 9.16 -11.31
N SER A 22 -14.50 9.14 -12.40
CA SER A 22 -14.32 7.93 -13.20
C SER A 22 -13.45 6.96 -12.41
N LEU A 23 -14.04 5.91 -11.85
CA LEU A 23 -13.32 4.90 -11.07
C LEU A 23 -13.38 3.54 -11.80
N PRO A 24 -12.56 3.31 -12.83
CA PRO A 24 -12.64 2.10 -13.66
C PRO A 24 -12.27 0.83 -12.87
N ALA A 25 -11.22 0.87 -12.05
CA ALA A 25 -10.80 -0.27 -11.23
C ALA A 25 -11.87 -0.65 -10.19
N PHE A 26 -12.48 0.35 -9.54
CA PHE A 26 -13.61 0.14 -8.65
C PHE A 26 -14.82 -0.46 -9.39
N SER A 27 -15.15 0.07 -10.56
CA SER A 27 -16.31 -0.40 -11.34
C SER A 27 -16.12 -1.84 -11.79
N ALA A 28 -14.89 -2.23 -12.15
CA ALA A 28 -14.54 -3.61 -12.46
C ALA A 28 -14.71 -4.53 -11.23
N LEU A 29 -14.19 -4.12 -10.06
CA LEU A 29 -14.38 -4.85 -8.81
C LEU A 29 -15.86 -4.97 -8.45
N TYR A 30 -16.63 -3.90 -8.55
CA TYR A 30 -18.06 -3.92 -8.22
C TYR A 30 -18.83 -4.93 -9.08
N ASN A 31 -18.52 -4.99 -10.38
CA ASN A 31 -19.13 -5.99 -11.27
C ASN A 31 -18.71 -7.41 -10.91
N ASP A 32 -17.43 -7.64 -10.61
CA ASP A 32 -16.94 -8.95 -10.17
C ASP A 32 -17.68 -9.41 -8.90
N LEU A 33 -17.82 -8.52 -7.91
CA LEU A 33 -18.52 -8.81 -6.66
C LEU A 33 -20.02 -9.07 -6.85
N LEU A 34 -20.68 -8.40 -7.80
CA LEU A 34 -22.08 -8.66 -8.13
C LEU A 34 -22.30 -10.05 -8.74
N HIS A 35 -21.33 -10.57 -9.49
CA HIS A 35 -21.45 -11.84 -10.21
C HIS A 35 -20.82 -13.04 -9.46
N LYS A 36 -20.07 -12.79 -8.38
CA LYS A 36 -19.35 -13.82 -7.62
C LYS A 36 -20.25 -14.93 -7.04
N ASP A 37 -21.52 -14.63 -6.77
CA ASP A 37 -22.50 -15.60 -6.28
C ASP A 37 -23.28 -16.32 -7.41
N ASP A 38 -23.30 -15.76 -8.63
CA ASP A 38 -23.98 -16.35 -9.79
C ASP A 38 -23.16 -17.51 -10.42
N ASP A 39 -21.84 -17.57 -10.20
CA ASP A 39 -20.96 -18.57 -10.82
C ASP A 39 -21.14 -20.00 -10.27
N PHE A 40 -21.72 -20.16 -9.07
CA PHE A 40 -21.93 -21.48 -8.44
C PHE A 40 -23.39 -21.89 -8.31
N VAL A 41 -24.33 -20.98 -8.57
CA VAL A 41 -25.77 -21.25 -8.46
C VAL A 41 -26.40 -20.98 -9.82
N VAL A 42 -26.90 -22.03 -10.49
CA VAL A 42 -27.73 -21.88 -11.69
C VAL A 42 -28.95 -21.05 -11.29
N ASN A 43 -28.90 -19.76 -11.61
CA ASN A 43 -29.91 -18.80 -11.18
C ASN A 43 -31.16 -19.02 -12.04
N LEU A 44 -32.11 -19.80 -11.51
CA LEU A 44 -33.36 -20.14 -12.21
C LEU A 44 -34.32 -18.94 -12.36
N ASN A 45 -33.99 -17.79 -11.75
CA ASN A 45 -34.80 -16.57 -11.84
C ASN A 45 -33.93 -15.29 -11.94
N PRO A 46 -33.82 -14.64 -13.11
CA PRO A 46 -33.02 -13.43 -13.31
C PRO A 46 -33.56 -12.19 -12.55
N SER A 47 -34.72 -12.29 -11.89
CA SER A 47 -35.27 -11.23 -11.03
C SER A 47 -34.69 -11.20 -9.62
N ASP A 48 -33.84 -12.17 -9.25
CA ASP A 48 -33.26 -12.30 -7.91
C ASP A 48 -31.83 -11.78 -7.77
N SER A 49 -31.28 -11.07 -8.77
CA SER A 49 -29.99 -10.39 -8.62
C SER A 49 -30.04 -9.23 -7.63
N ILE A 50 -28.90 -8.88 -7.03
CA ILE A 50 -28.74 -7.66 -6.23
C ILE A 50 -28.71 -6.46 -7.18
N SER A 51 -29.51 -5.42 -6.91
CA SER A 51 -29.50 -4.19 -7.73
C SER A 51 -28.67 -3.08 -7.11
N ASP A 52 -28.19 -2.14 -7.94
CA ASP A 52 -27.49 -0.93 -7.49
C ASP A 52 -28.30 -0.17 -6.42
N ILE A 53 -29.63 -0.16 -6.56
CA ILE A 53 -30.55 0.50 -5.61
C ILE A 53 -30.53 -0.18 -4.25
N ASP A 54 -30.49 -1.51 -4.21
CA ASP A 54 -30.44 -2.27 -2.95
C ASP A 54 -29.13 -1.95 -2.20
N VAL A 55 -28.01 -1.87 -2.93
CA VAL A 55 -26.71 -1.46 -2.38
C VAL A 55 -26.77 -0.04 -1.84
N MET A 56 -27.32 0.92 -2.59
CA MET A 56 -27.42 2.32 -2.12
C MET A 56 -28.26 2.46 -0.84
N LEU A 57 -29.34 1.70 -0.71
CA LEU A 57 -30.16 1.69 0.50
C LEU A 57 -29.42 1.09 1.70
N ALA A 58 -28.71 -0.02 1.50
CA ALA A 58 -27.89 -0.62 2.55
C ALA A 58 -26.73 0.31 2.98
N VAL A 59 -26.12 1.01 2.04
CA VAL A 59 -25.12 2.06 2.30
C VAL A 59 -25.69 3.18 3.17
N ASP A 60 -26.92 3.61 2.90
CA ASP A 60 -27.61 4.66 3.67
C ASP A 60 -27.84 4.20 5.11
N LEU A 61 -28.34 2.98 5.30
CA LEU A 61 -28.58 2.38 6.61
C LEU A 61 -27.32 2.36 7.48
N LEU A 62 -26.18 1.92 6.92
CA LEU A 62 -24.91 1.84 7.66
C LEU A 62 -24.30 3.21 7.97
N ARG A 63 -24.49 4.20 7.09
CA ARG A 63 -23.96 5.56 7.29
C ARG A 63 -24.79 6.38 8.27
N ASP A 64 -26.10 6.15 8.30
CA ASP A 64 -27.00 6.85 9.21
C ASP A 64 -26.88 6.30 10.65
N ASP A 65 -26.52 5.01 10.80
CA ASP A 65 -26.34 4.36 12.09
C ASP A 65 -25.20 3.33 12.09
N SER A 66 -23.99 3.79 12.43
CA SER A 66 -22.80 2.95 12.52
C SER A 66 -22.80 2.00 13.73
N SER A 67 -23.77 2.15 14.64
CA SER A 67 -23.92 1.31 15.83
C SER A 67 -24.74 0.04 15.57
N LEU A 68 -25.27 -0.12 14.35
CA LEU A 68 -26.01 -1.33 13.98
C LEU A 68 -25.10 -2.55 13.98
N THR A 69 -25.60 -3.63 14.59
CA THR A 69 -25.00 -4.95 14.48
C THR A 69 -25.29 -5.56 13.12
N ARG A 70 -24.54 -6.59 12.73
CA ARG A 70 -24.82 -7.33 11.49
C ARG A 70 -26.24 -7.89 11.47
N GLU A 71 -26.69 -8.52 12.56
CA GLU A 71 -28.08 -8.99 12.73
C GLU A 71 -29.09 -7.83 12.64
N GLY A 72 -28.76 -6.66 13.17
CA GLY A 72 -29.62 -5.48 13.12
C GLY A 72 -29.78 -4.90 11.72
N VAL A 73 -28.69 -4.88 10.93
CA VAL A 73 -28.73 -4.53 9.50
C VAL A 73 -29.54 -5.59 8.74
N ALA A 74 -29.32 -6.86 9.08
CA ALA A 74 -30.19 -8.02 8.86
C ALA A 74 -31.69 -7.67 8.77
N CYS A 75 -32.25 -7.44 9.95
CA CYS A 75 -33.65 -7.11 10.14
C CYS A 75 -34.08 -5.86 9.37
N LYS A 76 -33.28 -4.77 9.41
CA LYS A 76 -33.67 -3.51 8.75
C LYS A 76 -33.78 -3.67 7.23
N ILE A 77 -32.91 -4.47 6.62
CA ILE A 77 -32.99 -4.82 5.20
C ILE A 77 -34.26 -5.64 4.95
N GLU A 78 -34.50 -6.70 5.71
CA GLU A 78 -35.72 -7.53 5.58
C GLU A 78 -37.01 -6.69 5.63
N GLU A 79 -37.09 -5.78 6.60
CA GLU A 79 -38.21 -4.85 6.77
C GLU A 79 -38.34 -3.86 5.61
N ALA A 80 -37.23 -3.24 5.19
CA ALA A 80 -37.23 -2.20 4.15
C ALA A 80 -37.55 -2.73 2.76
N PHE A 81 -37.17 -3.97 2.44
CA PHE A 81 -37.39 -4.55 1.12
C PHE A 81 -38.78 -5.15 0.95
N ALA A 82 -39.56 -5.37 2.03
CA ALA A 82 -40.93 -5.88 2.03
C ALA A 82 -41.16 -7.11 1.11
N LYS A 83 -40.08 -7.84 0.81
CA LYS A 83 -40.02 -9.02 -0.05
C LYS A 83 -39.43 -10.12 0.82
N LYS A 84 -39.98 -11.34 0.72
CA LYS A 84 -39.32 -12.55 1.23
C LYS A 84 -38.05 -12.79 0.41
N GLN A 85 -36.99 -12.02 0.66
CA GLN A 85 -35.68 -12.34 0.12
C GLN A 85 -35.10 -13.51 0.90
N HIS A 86 -34.33 -14.36 0.22
CA HIS A 86 -33.60 -15.43 0.87
C HIS A 86 -32.52 -14.84 1.78
N HIS A 87 -32.37 -15.40 2.98
CA HIS A 87 -31.35 -14.99 3.95
C HIS A 87 -29.94 -14.90 3.33
N ALA A 88 -29.58 -15.85 2.45
CA ALA A 88 -28.32 -15.82 1.71
C ALA A 88 -28.13 -14.55 0.87
N LYS A 89 -29.19 -14.07 0.18
CA LYS A 89 -29.13 -12.85 -0.63
C LYS A 89 -28.89 -11.60 0.23
N ILE A 90 -29.45 -11.58 1.43
CA ILE A 90 -29.27 -10.49 2.38
C ILE A 90 -27.84 -10.46 2.91
N GLU A 91 -27.28 -11.62 3.26
CA GLU A 91 -25.86 -11.74 3.65
C GLU A 91 -24.92 -11.29 2.52
N SER A 92 -25.19 -11.68 1.27
CA SER A 92 -24.43 -11.22 0.10
C SER A 92 -24.55 -9.72 -0.13
N LEU A 93 -25.75 -9.14 0.03
CA LEU A 93 -25.96 -7.69 -0.06
C LEU A 93 -25.18 -6.95 1.03
N ILE A 94 -25.17 -7.44 2.28
CA ILE A 94 -24.39 -6.87 3.38
C ILE A 94 -22.90 -6.93 3.04
N ASN A 95 -22.41 -8.09 2.60
CA ASN A 95 -21.00 -8.30 2.25
C ASN A 95 -20.56 -7.34 1.14
N LEU A 96 -21.34 -7.27 0.07
CA LEU A 96 -21.11 -6.35 -1.04
C LEU A 96 -21.09 -4.90 -0.56
N THR A 97 -22.10 -4.51 0.23
CA THR A 97 -22.25 -3.14 0.75
C THR A 97 -21.03 -2.72 1.58
N VAL A 98 -20.61 -3.55 2.54
CA VAL A 98 -19.44 -3.25 3.37
C VAL A 98 -18.18 -3.16 2.51
N GLN A 99 -18.00 -4.11 1.58
CA GLN A 99 -16.83 -4.13 0.71
C GLN A 99 -16.75 -2.91 -0.20
N VAL A 100 -17.85 -2.42 -0.78
CA VAL A 100 -17.81 -1.20 -1.62
C VAL A 100 -17.67 0.08 -0.78
N MET A 101 -18.17 0.10 0.45
CA MET A 101 -18.10 1.27 1.31
C MET A 101 -16.71 1.51 1.87
N VAL A 102 -16.10 0.47 2.44
CA VAL A 102 -14.85 0.57 3.21
C VAL A 102 -13.70 -0.27 2.64
N MET A 103 -13.94 -1.00 1.54
CA MET A 103 -12.93 -1.85 0.90
C MET A 103 -12.39 -2.94 1.83
N VAL A 104 -13.23 -3.47 2.71
CA VAL A 104 -12.90 -4.61 3.59
C VAL A 104 -13.80 -5.77 3.26
N ASP A 105 -13.21 -6.95 3.11
CA ASP A 105 -13.94 -8.21 2.97
C ASP A 105 -14.45 -8.69 4.33
N CYS A 106 -15.73 -8.45 4.63
CA CYS A 106 -16.33 -8.80 5.92
C CYS A 106 -16.74 -10.28 6.04
N ALA A 107 -16.48 -11.09 5.00
CA ALA A 107 -16.60 -12.55 5.03
C ALA A 107 -15.23 -13.24 4.92
N ALA A 108 -14.11 -12.51 5.08
CA ALA A 108 -12.79 -13.04 4.79
C ALA A 108 -12.48 -14.32 5.57
N LYS A 109 -12.81 -14.38 6.88
CA LYS A 109 -12.51 -15.55 7.72
C LYS A 109 -13.18 -16.84 7.21
N GLU A 110 -14.34 -16.75 6.57
CA GLU A 110 -15.08 -17.90 6.05
C GLU A 110 -14.40 -18.52 4.83
N ARG A 111 -13.61 -17.73 4.10
CA ARG A 111 -12.87 -18.16 2.91
C ARG A 111 -11.49 -18.75 3.24
N HIS A 112 -11.12 -18.76 4.51
CA HIS A 112 -9.84 -19.24 4.98
C HIS A 112 -9.99 -20.35 6.02
N SER A 113 -9.00 -21.25 6.09
CA SER A 113 -8.97 -22.28 7.12
C SER A 113 -8.76 -21.68 8.52
N THR A 114 -9.21 -22.37 9.56
CA THR A 114 -9.22 -21.88 10.95
C THR A 114 -7.84 -21.49 11.50
N GLY A 115 -6.75 -22.02 10.92
CA GLY A 115 -5.36 -21.71 11.29
C GLY A 115 -4.64 -20.81 10.29
N PHE A 116 -5.34 -20.23 9.31
CA PHE A 116 -4.71 -19.37 8.30
C PHE A 116 -4.18 -18.08 8.94
N ALA A 117 -2.87 -17.86 8.81
CA ALA A 117 -2.21 -16.63 9.18
C ALA A 117 -1.08 -16.35 8.18
N VAL A 118 -0.97 -15.10 7.75
CA VAL A 118 0.05 -14.64 6.79
C VAL A 118 0.66 -13.37 7.37
N GLY A 119 1.98 -13.34 7.57
CA GLY A 119 2.66 -12.13 8.05
C GLY A 119 2.10 -11.56 9.36
N GLY A 120 1.61 -12.40 10.28
CA GLY A 120 0.96 -11.97 11.52
C GLY A 120 -0.51 -11.55 11.37
N TYR A 121 -1.01 -11.37 10.14
CA TYR A 121 -2.41 -11.08 9.86
C TYR A 121 -3.26 -12.34 9.88
N ARG A 122 -4.44 -12.23 10.48
CA ARG A 122 -5.51 -13.23 10.43
C ARG A 122 -6.75 -12.59 9.81
N PRO A 123 -7.32 -13.18 8.74
CA PRO A 123 -8.57 -12.71 8.16
C PRO A 123 -9.67 -12.64 9.22
N ILE A 124 -10.46 -11.56 9.17
CA ILE A 124 -11.55 -11.32 10.10
C ILE A 124 -12.87 -11.23 9.33
N SER A 125 -13.94 -11.71 9.97
CA SER A 125 -15.31 -11.47 9.50
C SER A 125 -16.04 -10.55 10.47
N TRP A 126 -17.09 -9.90 9.97
CA TRP A 126 -18.01 -9.13 10.79
C TRP A 126 -18.93 -10.08 11.54
N LEU A 127 -18.83 -10.07 12.87
CA LEU A 127 -19.61 -10.99 13.71
C LEU A 127 -21.06 -10.53 13.83
N GLN A 128 -21.95 -11.49 14.05
CA GLN A 128 -23.40 -11.25 14.07
C GLN A 128 -23.85 -10.16 15.07
N ARG A 129 -23.25 -10.17 16.26
CA ARG A 129 -23.54 -9.21 17.36
C ARG A 129 -22.56 -8.03 17.46
N GLU A 130 -21.59 -7.97 16.56
CA GLU A 130 -20.62 -6.88 16.52
C GLU A 130 -21.22 -5.71 15.74
N THR A 131 -21.01 -4.48 16.20
CA THR A 131 -21.47 -3.30 15.47
C THR A 131 -20.62 -3.04 14.23
N PHE A 132 -21.16 -2.33 13.24
CA PHE A 132 -20.41 -1.96 12.05
C PHE A 132 -19.14 -1.17 12.40
N LEU A 133 -19.25 -0.20 13.32
CA LEU A 133 -18.13 0.58 13.81
C LEU A 133 -17.05 -0.28 14.47
N GLU A 134 -17.42 -1.22 15.34
CA GLU A 134 -16.47 -2.13 16.00
C GLU A 134 -15.73 -2.99 14.96
N PHE A 135 -16.46 -3.53 13.99
CA PHE A 135 -15.87 -4.32 12.91
C PHE A 135 -14.85 -3.52 12.09
N VAL A 136 -15.21 -2.31 11.65
CA VAL A 136 -14.29 -1.46 10.86
C VAL A 136 -13.09 -1.04 11.71
N THR A 137 -13.30 -0.68 12.97
CA THR A 137 -12.21 -0.35 13.90
C THR A 137 -11.25 -1.52 14.10
N ARG A 138 -11.78 -2.74 14.27
CA ARG A 138 -11.00 -3.97 14.39
C ARG A 138 -10.26 -4.35 13.09
N SER A 139 -10.78 -3.92 11.95
CA SER A 139 -10.13 -4.11 10.64
C SER A 139 -8.91 -3.23 10.44
N PHE A 140 -8.83 -2.11 11.16
CA PHE A 140 -7.77 -1.11 11.07
C PHE A 140 -7.24 -0.77 12.47
N PRO A 141 -6.51 -1.69 13.13
CA PRO A 141 -5.96 -1.43 14.44
C PRO A 141 -4.98 -0.25 14.37
N ALA A 142 -5.27 0.80 15.14
CA ALA A 142 -4.38 1.92 15.34
C ALA A 142 -3.31 1.53 16.39
N ASN A 143 -2.04 1.56 15.99
CA ASN A 143 -0.93 1.32 16.90
C ASN A 143 -0.55 2.63 17.59
N LEU A 144 -0.97 2.75 18.85
CA LEU A 144 -0.69 3.91 19.72
C LEU A 144 0.46 3.66 20.70
N ASP A 145 1.15 2.52 20.57
CA ASP A 145 2.36 2.23 21.36
C ASP A 145 3.48 3.16 20.91
N PRO A 146 4.07 3.97 21.83
CA PRO A 146 5.17 4.87 21.50
C PRO A 146 6.35 4.14 20.84
N ALA A 147 6.71 2.94 21.31
CA ALA A 147 7.85 2.20 20.75
C ALA A 147 7.58 1.68 19.33
N ALA A 148 6.33 1.31 19.01
CA ALA A 148 5.94 0.97 17.66
C ALA A 148 5.92 2.21 16.74
N THR A 149 5.49 3.36 17.29
CA THR A 149 5.47 4.64 16.57
C THR A 149 6.89 5.10 16.21
N ASP A 150 7.83 5.06 17.16
CA ASP A 150 9.23 5.44 16.93
C ASP A 150 9.88 4.57 15.84
N ARG A 151 9.61 3.25 15.85
CA ARG A 151 10.09 2.34 14.80
C ARG A 151 9.49 2.67 13.43
N ALA A 152 8.21 3.03 13.38
CA ALA A 152 7.56 3.44 12.15
C ALA A 152 8.14 4.76 11.62
N GLU A 153 8.38 5.75 12.49
CA GLU A 153 9.01 7.02 12.15
C GLU A 153 10.43 6.79 11.58
N ALA A 154 11.26 5.97 12.24
CA ALA A 154 12.58 5.59 11.74
C ALA A 154 12.52 4.92 10.36
N ALA A 155 11.55 4.03 10.13
CA ALA A 155 11.35 3.38 8.84
C ALA A 155 10.94 4.38 7.73
N VAL A 156 10.18 5.42 8.07
CA VAL A 156 9.77 6.49 7.16
C VAL A 156 10.93 7.44 6.85
N ASP A 157 11.74 7.79 7.84
CA ASP A 157 12.96 8.59 7.64
C ASP A 157 13.93 7.88 6.69
N GLU A 158 14.03 6.57 6.82
CA GLU A 158 14.83 5.71 5.96
C GLU A 158 14.06 5.16 4.75
N LYS A 159 12.95 5.79 4.33
CA LYS A 159 12.11 5.35 3.19
C LYS A 159 12.89 5.09 1.90
N ALA A 160 14.05 5.73 1.72
CA ALA A 160 14.92 5.46 0.58
C ALA A 160 15.35 3.98 0.48
N ALA A 161 15.42 3.24 1.59
CA ALA A 161 15.72 1.81 1.63
C ALA A 161 14.53 0.93 1.19
N LEU A 162 13.30 1.44 1.38
CA LEU A 162 12.04 0.73 1.14
C LEU A 162 11.51 0.83 -0.29
N LYS A 163 12.19 1.55 -1.17
CA LYS A 163 11.83 1.67 -2.60
C LYS A 163 11.58 0.29 -3.23
N ALA A 164 10.51 0.17 -4.00
CA ALA A 164 10.03 -1.07 -4.59
C ALA A 164 11.11 -1.86 -5.34
N TRP A 165 11.91 -1.19 -6.18
CA TRP A 165 13.00 -1.87 -6.92
C TRP A 165 14.07 -2.42 -5.97
N LYS A 166 14.32 -1.78 -4.82
CA LYS A 166 15.25 -2.28 -3.80
C LYS A 166 14.66 -3.48 -3.10
N LEU A 167 13.36 -3.48 -2.77
CA LEU A 167 12.68 -4.65 -2.21
C LEU A 167 12.72 -5.84 -3.18
N GLN A 168 12.48 -5.63 -4.47
CA GLN A 168 12.64 -6.67 -5.49
C GLN A 168 14.09 -7.15 -5.59
N LYS A 169 15.05 -6.25 -5.77
CA LYS A 169 16.45 -6.62 -6.02
C LYS A 169 17.13 -7.21 -4.78
N ARG A 170 16.93 -6.58 -3.63
CA ARG A 170 17.58 -6.95 -2.36
C ARG A 170 16.80 -8.02 -1.64
N LEU A 171 15.47 -7.89 -1.55
CA LEU A 171 14.64 -8.83 -0.80
C LEU A 171 14.04 -9.96 -1.65
N GLY A 172 13.97 -9.81 -2.97
CA GLY A 172 13.23 -10.75 -3.83
C GLY A 172 11.72 -10.62 -3.66
N VAL A 173 11.25 -9.51 -3.07
CA VAL A 173 9.83 -9.28 -2.80
C VAL A 173 9.10 -9.06 -4.11
N ARG A 174 7.98 -9.76 -4.29
CA ARG A 174 7.03 -9.52 -5.38
C ARG A 174 5.88 -8.65 -4.88
N PHE A 175 5.23 -7.92 -5.77
CA PHE A 175 4.07 -7.10 -5.43
C PHE A 175 2.80 -7.71 -6.00
N ARG A 176 1.72 -7.69 -5.22
CA ARG A 176 0.40 -8.16 -5.64
C ARG A 176 -0.66 -7.16 -5.20
N GLY A 177 -1.57 -6.83 -6.11
CA GLY A 177 -2.72 -5.99 -5.80
C GLY A 177 -3.70 -6.74 -4.89
N THR A 178 -4.25 -6.05 -3.89
CA THR A 178 -5.40 -6.54 -3.12
C THR A 178 -6.57 -5.57 -3.22
N HIS A 179 -7.78 -6.12 -3.22
CA HIS A 179 -9.03 -5.37 -3.13
C HIS A 179 -9.49 -5.16 -1.68
N ASN A 180 -8.78 -5.76 -0.72
CA ASN A 180 -9.03 -5.65 0.71
C ASN A 180 -8.02 -4.68 1.34
N LEU A 181 -8.49 -3.51 1.76
CA LEU A 181 -7.68 -2.45 2.36
C LEU A 181 -6.97 -2.94 3.62
N SER A 182 -7.56 -3.86 4.39
CA SER A 182 -6.94 -4.41 5.61
C SER A 182 -5.68 -5.26 5.34
N GLU A 183 -5.44 -5.64 4.08
CA GLU A 183 -4.25 -6.40 3.63
C GLU A 183 -3.14 -5.49 3.08
N HIS A 184 -3.31 -4.16 3.11
CA HIS A 184 -2.30 -3.24 2.62
C HIS A 184 -0.96 -3.37 3.37
N LEU A 185 0.16 -3.46 2.65
CA LEU A 185 1.50 -3.76 3.18
C LEU A 185 1.62 -5.10 3.91
N LEU A 186 0.70 -6.04 3.68
CA LEU A 186 0.83 -7.37 4.25
C LEU A 186 1.90 -8.16 3.50
N LEU A 187 2.96 -8.59 4.18
CA LEU A 187 3.98 -9.45 3.59
C LEU A 187 3.65 -10.92 3.84
N ASP A 188 3.50 -11.69 2.78
CA ASP A 188 3.47 -13.15 2.87
C ASP A 188 4.89 -13.73 2.82
N PRO A 189 5.41 -14.28 3.94
CA PRO A 189 6.75 -14.84 3.98
C PRO A 189 6.89 -16.10 3.12
N ARG A 190 5.79 -16.81 2.83
CA ARG A 190 5.84 -18.06 2.04
C ARG A 190 6.05 -17.78 0.56
N SER A 191 5.28 -16.86 0.02
CA SER A 191 5.39 -16.46 -1.40
C SER A 191 6.34 -15.27 -1.63
N ASN A 192 6.89 -14.70 -0.54
CA ASN A 192 7.66 -13.47 -0.52
C ASN A 192 6.96 -12.35 -1.30
N CYS A 193 5.66 -12.20 -1.06
CA CYS A 193 4.79 -11.31 -1.81
C CYS A 193 4.21 -10.26 -0.86
N LEU A 194 4.38 -9.00 -1.22
CA LEU A 194 3.78 -7.86 -0.52
C LEU A 194 2.44 -7.52 -1.17
N TYR A 195 1.38 -7.59 -0.40
CA TYR A 195 0.04 -7.21 -0.81
C TYR A 195 -0.12 -5.70 -0.70
N LEU A 196 -0.59 -5.09 -1.77
CA LEU A 196 -0.74 -3.65 -1.89
C LEU A 196 -2.17 -3.33 -2.29
N PHE A 197 -2.89 -2.64 -1.40
CA PHE A 197 -4.18 -2.07 -1.78
C PHE A 197 -3.98 -1.09 -2.93
N HIS A 198 -4.56 -1.38 -4.09
CA HIS A 198 -4.22 -0.67 -5.32
C HIS A 198 -5.31 0.28 -5.82
N HIS A 199 -6.50 0.34 -5.22
CA HIS A 199 -7.58 1.22 -5.70
C HIS A 199 -7.31 2.68 -5.32
N ALA A 200 -6.31 3.29 -5.95
CA ALA A 200 -5.89 4.66 -5.69
C ALA A 200 -7.00 5.68 -6.02
N GLY A 201 -7.80 5.44 -7.07
CA GLY A 201 -8.95 6.29 -7.39
C GLY A 201 -9.96 6.36 -6.23
N PHE A 202 -10.22 5.23 -5.58
CA PHE A 202 -11.07 5.17 -4.37
C PHE A 202 -10.49 6.00 -3.23
N LEU A 203 -9.19 5.88 -2.95
CA LEU A 203 -8.52 6.63 -1.88
C LEU A 203 -8.61 8.14 -2.15
N LYS A 204 -8.28 8.57 -3.37
CA LYS A 204 -8.35 9.97 -3.80
C LYS A 204 -9.77 10.53 -3.71
N ALA A 205 -10.77 9.75 -4.10
CA ALA A 205 -12.17 10.18 -4.03
C ALA A 205 -12.63 10.38 -2.59
N GLN A 206 -12.27 9.46 -1.67
CA GLN A 206 -12.56 9.62 -0.25
C GLN A 206 -11.82 10.82 0.37
N LEU A 207 -10.55 11.03 0.02
CA LEU A 207 -9.77 12.18 0.50
C LEU A 207 -10.33 13.52 0.02
N ASN A 208 -10.68 13.61 -1.27
CA ASN A 208 -11.35 14.80 -1.82
C ASN A 208 -12.64 15.11 -1.06
N ARG A 209 -13.42 14.07 -0.74
CA ARG A 209 -14.66 14.20 0.03
C ARG A 209 -14.40 14.66 1.47
N ALA A 210 -13.42 14.07 2.15
CA ALA A 210 -13.05 14.45 3.51
C ALA A 210 -12.60 15.92 3.57
N ARG A 211 -11.80 16.36 2.59
CA ARG A 211 -11.38 17.76 2.42
C ARG A 211 -12.57 18.68 2.18
N ASP A 212 -13.47 18.33 1.25
CA ASP A 212 -14.66 19.12 0.93
C ASP A 212 -15.62 19.22 2.15
N GLN A 213 -15.53 18.28 3.10
CA GLN A 213 -16.25 18.29 4.37
C GLN A 213 -15.52 19.02 5.51
N GLY A 214 -14.27 19.45 5.30
CA GLY A 214 -13.46 20.10 6.34
C GLY A 214 -13.02 19.16 7.47
N GLN A 215 -12.92 17.85 7.20
CA GLN A 215 -12.37 16.90 8.17
C GLN A 215 -10.86 17.16 8.37
N SER A 216 -10.36 16.97 9.58
CA SER A 216 -8.92 17.00 9.87
C SER A 216 -8.29 15.62 9.64
N LEU A 217 -6.95 15.53 9.58
CA LEU A 217 -6.27 14.22 9.51
C LEU A 217 -6.54 13.37 10.75
N ASN A 218 -6.50 14.00 11.93
CA ASN A 218 -6.65 13.37 13.25
C ASN A 218 -8.10 13.02 13.58
N HIS A 219 -9.00 13.01 12.59
CA HIS A 219 -10.41 12.68 12.78
C HIS A 219 -10.55 11.17 13.04
N GLY A 220 -11.16 10.80 14.17
CA GLY A 220 -11.23 9.41 14.61
C GLY A 220 -12.12 8.53 13.73
N MET A 221 -12.00 7.19 13.88
CA MET A 221 -12.82 6.21 13.14
C MET A 221 -14.33 6.43 13.32
N SER A 222 -14.77 6.61 14.57
CA SER A 222 -16.17 6.92 14.91
C SER A 222 -16.68 8.15 14.18
N ASP A 223 -15.93 9.24 14.27
CA ASP A 223 -16.36 10.54 13.77
C ASP A 223 -16.30 10.63 12.24
N SER A 224 -15.44 9.81 11.61
CA SER A 224 -15.30 9.74 10.16
C SER A 224 -16.42 8.92 9.51
N LEU A 225 -16.78 7.77 10.10
CA LEU A 225 -17.78 6.87 9.55
C LEU A 225 -19.21 7.37 9.75
N GLN A 226 -19.46 8.10 10.83
CA GLN A 226 -20.78 8.65 11.11
C GLN A 226 -21.10 9.85 10.21
N ARG A 227 -22.36 9.94 9.79
CA ARG A 227 -22.86 11.15 9.16
C ARG A 227 -22.95 12.29 10.18
N PRO A 228 -22.32 13.46 9.95
CA PRO A 228 -22.36 14.56 10.91
C PRO A 228 -23.80 14.99 11.22
N LEU A 229 -24.11 15.19 12.52
CA LEU A 229 -25.45 15.60 12.99
C LEU A 229 -25.96 16.87 12.30
N SER A 230 -25.08 17.84 12.08
CA SER A 230 -25.36 19.11 11.37
C SER A 230 -25.72 18.92 9.89
N CYS A 231 -25.49 17.72 9.34
CA CYS A 231 -25.59 17.42 7.92
C CYS A 231 -26.59 16.30 7.60
N ARG A 232 -27.40 15.84 8.58
CA ARG A 232 -28.48 14.88 8.33
C ARG A 232 -29.49 15.36 7.28
N LEU A 233 -29.60 16.68 7.10
CA LEU A 233 -30.47 17.32 6.11
C LEU A 233 -29.83 17.49 4.71
N THR A 234 -28.51 17.32 4.56
CA THR A 234 -27.83 17.45 3.25
C THR A 234 -27.41 16.06 2.74
N PRO A 235 -28.00 15.55 1.64
CA PRO A 235 -27.71 14.20 1.13
C PRO A 235 -26.27 14.01 0.64
N GLU A 236 -25.53 15.10 0.46
CA GLU A 236 -24.18 15.13 -0.10
C GLU A 236 -23.07 14.87 0.93
N LYS A 237 -23.34 15.08 2.23
CA LYS A 237 -22.35 14.90 3.29
C LYS A 237 -22.59 13.56 4.01
N ARG A 238 -21.76 12.58 3.69
CA ARG A 238 -21.81 11.20 4.20
C ARG A 238 -20.43 10.82 4.74
N GLY A 239 -20.40 9.89 5.69
CA GLY A 239 -19.17 9.42 6.33
C GLY A 239 -18.20 8.78 5.34
N THR A 240 -16.91 8.93 5.66
CA THR A 240 -15.73 8.43 4.95
C THR A 240 -14.89 7.57 5.89
N LEU A 241 -13.93 6.83 5.35
CA LEU A 241 -12.84 6.29 6.16
C LEU A 241 -12.00 7.45 6.74
N PRO A 242 -11.30 7.23 7.86
CA PRO A 242 -10.42 8.24 8.45
C PRO A 242 -9.42 8.80 7.44
N PRO A 243 -9.29 10.13 7.33
CA PRO A 243 -8.35 10.73 6.38
C PRO A 243 -6.92 10.26 6.60
N GLN A 244 -6.49 10.06 7.85
CA GLN A 244 -5.16 9.52 8.17
C GLN A 244 -4.93 8.12 7.58
N LEU A 245 -5.88 7.19 7.69
CA LEU A 245 -5.78 5.86 7.09
C LEU A 245 -5.62 5.95 5.56
N LEU A 246 -6.39 6.82 4.93
CA LEU A 246 -6.36 7.04 3.49
C LEU A 246 -5.03 7.65 3.02
N VAL A 247 -4.54 8.67 3.73
CA VAL A 247 -3.26 9.32 3.44
C VAL A 247 -2.09 8.35 3.67
N GLU A 248 -2.06 7.60 4.78
CA GLU A 248 -1.00 6.62 5.03
C GLU A 248 -0.93 5.56 3.93
N THR A 249 -2.09 5.05 3.48
CA THR A 249 -2.19 4.06 2.39
C THR A 249 -1.63 4.62 1.09
N LEU A 250 -1.94 5.88 0.78
CA LEU A 250 -1.55 6.49 -0.48
C LEU A 250 -0.07 6.95 -0.46
N HIS A 251 0.38 7.47 0.68
CA HIS A 251 1.75 7.89 0.91
C HIS A 251 2.72 6.70 0.89
N SER A 252 2.36 5.56 1.50
CA SER A 252 3.20 4.36 1.44
C SER A 252 3.38 3.86 0.00
N LEU A 253 2.33 3.91 -0.85
CA LEU A 253 2.40 3.55 -2.25
C LEU A 253 3.22 4.57 -3.04
N GLN A 254 2.81 5.84 -3.02
CA GLN A 254 3.26 6.85 -3.98
C GLN A 254 4.53 7.60 -3.54
N SER A 255 4.88 7.58 -2.25
CA SER A 255 6.02 8.32 -1.72
C SER A 255 7.12 7.43 -1.12
N ILE A 256 6.78 6.20 -0.72
CA ILE A 256 7.75 5.25 -0.14
C ILE A 256 8.12 4.15 -1.13
N LEU A 257 7.15 3.36 -1.58
CA LEU A 257 7.41 2.21 -2.44
C LEU A 257 7.70 2.64 -3.88
N PHE A 258 6.84 3.48 -4.46
CA PHE A 258 6.88 3.86 -5.87
C PHE A 258 7.09 5.35 -6.12
N PRO A 259 8.03 6.06 -5.45
CA PRO A 259 8.17 7.50 -5.60
C PRO A 259 8.44 7.93 -7.03
N SER A 260 7.76 8.97 -7.50
CA SER A 260 7.87 9.50 -8.88
C SER A 260 9.29 9.91 -9.28
N ILE A 261 10.09 10.36 -8.31
CA ILE A 261 11.51 10.72 -8.50
C ILE A 261 12.38 9.49 -8.80
N ASP A 262 11.97 8.29 -8.41
CA ASP A 262 12.75 7.07 -8.61
C ASP A 262 12.24 6.29 -9.82
N GLN A 263 12.91 6.50 -10.96
CA GLN A 263 12.56 5.88 -12.25
C GLN A 263 12.43 4.36 -12.19
N LYS A 264 13.29 3.67 -11.43
CA LYS A 264 13.26 2.20 -11.33
C LYS A 264 12.03 1.70 -10.59
N SER A 265 11.67 2.37 -9.50
CA SER A 265 10.43 2.10 -8.80
C SER A 265 9.21 2.43 -9.68
N ALA A 266 9.25 3.52 -10.46
CA ALA A 266 8.18 3.88 -11.38
C ALA A 266 7.99 2.84 -12.50
N GLU A 267 9.08 2.31 -13.06
CA GLU A 267 9.04 1.18 -14.02
C GLU A 267 8.36 -0.05 -13.44
N VAL A 268 8.65 -0.39 -12.17
CA VAL A 268 7.96 -1.50 -11.50
C VAL A 268 6.47 -1.24 -11.36
N LEU A 269 6.06 0.01 -11.07
CA LEU A 269 4.65 0.35 -10.97
C LEU A 269 3.96 0.26 -12.34
N ASP A 270 4.61 0.73 -13.40
CA ASP A 270 4.09 0.68 -14.77
C ASP A 270 3.89 -0.78 -15.24
N ASP A 271 4.82 -1.67 -14.89
CA ASP A 271 4.66 -3.11 -15.12
C ASP A 271 3.45 -3.70 -14.35
N LEU A 272 3.17 -3.19 -13.14
CA LEU A 272 2.04 -3.65 -12.31
C LEU A 272 0.69 -3.07 -12.76
N THR A 273 0.65 -1.90 -13.40
CA THR A 273 -0.57 -1.30 -13.97
C THR A 273 -0.84 -1.79 -15.39
N ASN A 274 0.15 -2.39 -16.05
CA ASN A 274 -0.01 -2.95 -17.37
C ASN A 274 -1.04 -4.10 -17.38
N LYS A 275 -2.12 -3.93 -18.16
CA LYS A 275 -3.27 -4.85 -18.26
C LYS A 275 -2.91 -6.33 -18.56
N ARG A 276 -1.73 -6.61 -19.12
CA ARG A 276 -1.30 -7.99 -19.41
C ARG A 276 -0.71 -8.70 -18.19
N VAL A 277 -0.13 -7.95 -17.26
CA VAL A 277 0.72 -8.47 -16.18
C VAL A 277 0.11 -8.18 -14.80
N GLY A 278 -0.55 -7.04 -14.64
CA GLY A 278 -1.09 -6.64 -13.35
C GLY A 278 -2.46 -5.98 -13.42
N GLY A 279 -3.23 -6.22 -12.36
CA GLY A 279 -4.56 -5.66 -12.14
C GLY A 279 -4.56 -4.44 -11.23
N PHE A 280 -3.44 -3.69 -11.15
CA PHE A 280 -3.41 -2.46 -10.37
C PHE A 280 -4.27 -1.37 -11.01
N ASP A 281 -4.74 -0.44 -10.19
CA ASP A 281 -5.45 0.74 -10.67
C ASP A 281 -4.44 1.66 -11.38
N HIS A 282 -4.79 2.15 -12.57
CA HIS A 282 -3.94 3.08 -13.30
C HIS A 282 -3.76 4.39 -12.50
N GLU A 283 -4.73 4.75 -11.67
CA GLU A 283 -4.66 5.89 -10.76
C GLU A 283 -3.47 5.83 -9.78
N CYS A 284 -2.83 4.66 -9.61
CA CYS A 284 -1.61 4.55 -8.83
C CYS A 284 -0.44 5.37 -9.40
N THR A 285 -0.36 5.53 -10.73
CA THR A 285 0.72 6.29 -11.40
C THR A 285 0.52 7.80 -11.33
N GLU A 286 -0.63 8.24 -10.84
CA GLU A 286 -0.96 9.65 -10.68
C GLU A 286 -0.63 10.11 -9.25
N TYR A 287 0.57 10.67 -9.10
CA TYR A 287 1.22 11.07 -7.86
C TYR A 287 0.60 12.26 -7.11
N GLU A 288 -0.54 12.77 -7.58
CA GLU A 288 -1.21 13.91 -6.96
C GLU A 288 -1.91 13.52 -5.66
N GLY A 289 -2.19 12.22 -5.49
CA GLY A 289 -3.06 11.67 -4.48
C GLY A 289 -2.76 12.09 -3.04
N TYR A 290 -1.49 12.01 -2.61
CA TYR A 290 -1.11 12.40 -1.24
C TYR A 290 -1.08 13.92 -1.04
N LYS A 291 -0.91 14.71 -2.12
CA LYS A 291 -0.93 16.18 -2.09
C LYS A 291 -2.35 16.75 -2.06
N ILE A 292 -3.37 15.94 -2.40
CA ILE A 292 -4.78 16.32 -2.39
C ILE A 292 -5.21 16.88 -1.03
N PHE A 293 -4.57 16.42 0.06
CA PHE A 293 -4.87 16.85 1.43
C PHE A 293 -3.93 17.95 1.96
N GLN A 294 -3.04 18.52 1.13
CA GLN A 294 -1.95 19.49 1.43
C GLN A 294 -0.60 18.84 1.80
N ASP A 295 0.48 19.65 1.87
CA ASP A 295 1.81 19.19 2.32
C ASP A 295 1.65 18.40 3.64
N PRO A 296 2.35 17.26 3.81
CA PRO A 296 2.21 16.45 5.00
C PRO A 296 2.45 17.36 6.22
N PRO A 297 1.45 17.50 7.12
CA PRO A 297 1.59 18.41 8.24
C PRO A 297 2.75 17.96 9.13
N GLU A 298 3.31 18.89 9.90
CA GLU A 298 4.47 18.62 10.78
C GLU A 298 4.22 17.46 11.76
N ASP A 299 2.95 17.10 12.01
CA ASP A 299 2.52 15.99 12.87
C ASP A 299 2.13 14.70 12.13
N PHE A 300 2.39 14.58 10.82
CA PHE A 300 2.04 13.36 10.07
C PHE A 300 2.79 12.13 10.62
N ARG A 301 2.03 11.21 11.19
CA ARG A 301 2.53 9.95 11.76
C ARG A 301 1.78 8.76 11.19
N TYR A 302 2.48 7.64 11.09
CA TYR A 302 1.90 6.36 10.70
C TYR A 302 1.27 5.66 11.91
N VAL A 303 -0.05 5.71 12.00
CA VAL A 303 -0.85 5.10 13.06
C VAL A 303 -1.40 3.72 12.64
N TYR A 304 -1.75 3.55 11.36
CA TYR A 304 -2.39 2.31 10.87
C TYR A 304 -1.37 1.35 10.25
N TRP A 305 -0.47 1.86 9.41
CA TRP A 305 0.46 1.02 8.66
C TRP A 305 1.90 1.03 9.18
N GLY A 306 2.16 1.79 10.23
CA GLY A 306 3.51 1.99 10.78
C GLY A 306 4.23 0.70 11.14
N GLU A 307 3.56 -0.22 11.83
CA GLU A 307 4.16 -1.50 12.20
C GLU A 307 4.51 -2.38 10.99
N ARG A 308 3.64 -2.45 9.98
CA ARG A 308 3.91 -3.21 8.75
C ARG A 308 5.09 -2.61 7.97
N LEU A 309 5.19 -1.29 7.98
CA LEU A 309 6.30 -0.58 7.35
C LEU A 309 7.62 -0.78 8.11
N ALA A 310 7.58 -0.71 9.45
CA ALA A 310 8.72 -1.00 10.31
C ALA A 310 9.22 -2.43 10.11
N LEU A 311 8.32 -3.42 10.04
CA LEU A 311 8.69 -4.81 9.75
C LEU A 311 9.39 -4.95 8.39
N LEU A 312 8.91 -4.26 7.35
CA LEU A 312 9.59 -4.25 6.04
C LEU A 312 10.98 -3.60 6.12
N HIS A 313 11.12 -2.52 6.88
CA HIS A 313 12.39 -1.83 7.09
C HIS A 313 13.39 -2.72 7.84
N ASP A 314 12.97 -3.32 8.94
CA ASP A 314 13.74 -4.29 9.72
C ASP A 314 14.23 -5.44 8.83
N MET A 315 13.39 -5.93 7.92
CA MET A 315 13.77 -6.96 6.95
C MET A 315 14.81 -6.49 5.92
N VAL A 316 14.76 -5.22 5.50
CA VAL A 316 15.79 -4.64 4.62
C VAL A 316 17.11 -4.50 5.36
N MET A 317 17.09 -4.08 6.63
CA MET A 317 18.28 -3.83 7.44
C MET A 317 18.93 -5.11 7.98
N SER A 318 18.13 -6.13 8.31
CA SER A 318 18.63 -7.41 8.84
C SER A 318 19.21 -8.36 7.79
N ARG A 319 19.13 -8.03 6.49
CA ARG A 319 19.59 -8.95 5.45
C ARG A 319 21.12 -8.96 5.34
N PRO A 320 21.78 -10.14 5.39
CA PRO A 320 23.23 -10.23 5.25
C PRO A 320 23.71 -9.82 3.85
N PRO A 321 24.94 -9.28 3.74
CA PRO A 321 25.49 -8.73 2.50
C PRO A 321 25.50 -9.76 1.36
N ARG A 322 24.96 -9.37 0.19
CA ARG A 322 24.80 -10.32 -0.94
C ARG A 322 26.11 -10.58 -1.66
N ASN A 323 26.99 -9.59 -1.74
CA ASN A 323 28.21 -9.69 -2.54
C ASN A 323 29.32 -10.42 -1.78
N LYS A 324 30.10 -11.25 -2.48
CA LYS A 324 31.31 -11.88 -1.90
C LYS A 324 32.29 -10.81 -1.37
N LEU A 325 32.39 -9.67 -2.07
CA LEU A 325 33.19 -8.51 -1.68
C LEU A 325 32.65 -7.83 -0.42
N GLU A 326 31.33 -7.70 -0.31
CA GLU A 326 30.66 -7.03 0.82
C GLU A 326 30.65 -7.94 2.05
N ARG A 327 30.45 -9.26 1.89
CA ARG A 327 30.71 -10.27 2.93
C ARG A 327 32.16 -10.30 3.37
N TRP A 328 33.10 -10.08 2.45
CA TRP A 328 34.52 -9.98 2.75
C TRP A 328 34.82 -8.70 3.55
N LEU A 329 34.33 -7.54 3.12
CA LEU A 329 34.45 -6.26 3.82
C LEU A 329 33.83 -6.29 5.21
N HIS A 330 32.63 -6.87 5.34
CA HIS A 330 31.93 -6.96 6.62
C HIS A 330 32.57 -7.97 7.58
N ARG A 331 33.21 -9.03 7.06
CA ARG A 331 34.05 -9.94 7.87
C ARG A 331 35.36 -9.28 8.30
N GLN A 332 35.75 -8.19 7.66
CA GLN A 332 37.04 -7.53 7.84
C GLN A 332 36.94 -6.24 8.68
N SER A 333 35.74 -5.75 8.97
CA SER A 333 35.50 -4.55 9.79
C SER A 333 35.39 -4.81 11.29
N ASN A 334 35.64 -6.05 11.77
CA ASN A 334 35.82 -6.32 13.19
C ASN A 334 37.26 -5.94 13.59
N GLU A 335 37.42 -5.22 14.70
CA GLU A 335 38.63 -4.50 15.17
C GLU A 335 39.96 -5.30 15.19
N GLY A 336 39.94 -6.62 15.00
CA GLY A 336 41.14 -7.48 14.99
C GLY A 336 42.02 -7.45 13.73
N ASN A 337 41.69 -6.66 12.70
CA ASN A 337 42.34 -6.78 11.38
C ASN A 337 43.19 -5.58 10.91
N ALA A 338 43.58 -4.68 11.80
CA ALA A 338 44.55 -3.61 11.50
C ALA A 338 45.86 -4.14 10.87
N LEU A 339 46.30 -5.33 11.31
CA LEU A 339 47.48 -6.01 10.77
C LEU A 339 47.33 -6.41 9.30
N PHE A 340 46.14 -6.78 8.86
CA PHE A 340 45.90 -7.14 7.46
C PHE A 340 45.91 -5.89 6.56
N ILE A 341 45.34 -4.77 7.02
CA ILE A 341 45.41 -3.49 6.30
C ILE A 341 46.87 -3.03 6.18
N ALA A 342 47.66 -3.14 7.25
CA ALA A 342 49.09 -2.85 7.22
C ALA A 342 49.85 -3.76 6.24
N LEU A 343 49.52 -5.06 6.19
CA LEU A 343 50.15 -6.03 5.30
C LEU A 343 49.82 -5.77 3.82
N VAL A 344 48.57 -5.40 3.51
CA VAL A 344 48.17 -5.01 2.14
C VAL A 344 48.82 -3.69 1.74
N ALA A 345 48.85 -2.69 2.63
CA ALA A 345 49.54 -1.43 2.38
C ALA A 345 51.04 -1.64 2.14
N LEU A 346 51.68 -2.54 2.90
CA LEU A 346 53.07 -2.93 2.71
C LEU A 346 53.29 -3.61 1.35
N LEU A 347 52.40 -4.54 0.96
CA LEU A 347 52.46 -5.22 -0.34
C LEU A 347 52.37 -4.21 -1.50
N ILE A 348 51.43 -3.27 -1.42
CA ILE A 348 51.25 -2.20 -2.41
C ILE A 348 52.52 -1.33 -2.46
N SER A 349 53.08 -0.95 -1.31
CA SER A 349 54.31 -0.16 -1.22
C SER A 349 55.49 -0.87 -1.88
N ILE A 350 55.66 -2.18 -1.68
CA ILE A 350 56.70 -2.99 -2.31
C ILE A 350 56.53 -2.99 -3.84
N LEU A 351 55.30 -3.20 -4.33
CA LEU A 351 55.01 -3.19 -5.77
C LEU A 351 55.31 -1.83 -6.40
N VAL A 352 54.88 -0.75 -5.76
CA VAL A 352 55.19 0.63 -6.19
C VAL A 352 56.70 0.87 -6.18
N GLY A 353 57.42 0.37 -5.18
CA GLY A 353 58.88 0.42 -5.11
C GLY A 353 59.56 -0.28 -6.28
N ILE A 354 59.13 -1.50 -6.62
CA ILE A 354 59.66 -2.27 -7.76
C ILE A 354 59.43 -1.52 -9.08
N VAL A 355 58.22 -0.99 -9.29
CA VAL A 355 57.89 -0.21 -10.49
C VAL A 355 58.75 1.05 -10.56
N SER A 356 58.97 1.74 -9.44
CA SER A 356 59.80 2.95 -9.37
C SER A 356 61.27 2.66 -9.71
N ILE A 357 61.83 1.54 -9.22
CA ILE A 357 63.18 1.09 -9.57
C ILE A 357 63.28 0.79 -11.07
N GLY A 358 62.27 0.12 -11.64
CA GLY A 358 62.21 -0.15 -13.07
C GLY A 358 62.22 1.14 -13.91
N LEU A 359 61.41 2.12 -13.52
CA LEU A 359 61.38 3.44 -14.16
C LEU A 359 62.73 4.16 -14.05
N ALA A 360 63.37 4.12 -12.88
CA ALA A 360 64.69 4.72 -12.68
C ALA A 360 65.76 4.06 -13.57
N ALA A 361 65.76 2.73 -13.69
CA ALA A 361 66.68 2.01 -14.58
C ALA A 361 66.48 2.41 -16.06
N VAL A 362 65.23 2.54 -16.50
CA VAL A 362 64.90 3.02 -17.85
C VAL A 362 65.37 4.46 -18.05
N GLN A 363 65.17 5.34 -17.07
CA GLN A 363 65.63 6.74 -17.14
C GLN A 363 67.17 6.83 -17.23
N ILE A 364 67.89 6.05 -16.41
CA ILE A 364 69.36 5.97 -16.46
C ILE A 364 69.82 5.46 -17.82
N TRP A 365 69.15 4.44 -18.35
CA TRP A 365 69.45 3.91 -19.69
C TRP A 365 69.26 4.97 -20.78
N ILE A 366 68.14 5.70 -20.77
CA ILE A 366 67.86 6.79 -21.71
C ILE A 366 68.92 7.88 -21.60
N ALA A 367 69.28 8.30 -20.38
CA ALA A 367 70.32 9.32 -20.16
C ALA A 367 71.70 8.86 -20.66
N TRP A 368 72.06 7.59 -20.43
CA TRP A 368 73.30 7.01 -20.93
C TRP A 368 73.31 6.95 -22.46
N MET A 369 72.21 6.54 -23.08
CA MET A 369 72.05 6.54 -24.54
C MET A 369 72.14 7.96 -25.11
N ALA A 370 71.54 8.95 -24.46
CA ALA A 370 71.61 10.36 -24.87
C ALA A 370 73.02 10.94 -24.73
N TRP A 371 73.78 10.53 -23.71
CA TRP A 371 75.19 10.94 -23.54
C TRP A 371 76.12 10.27 -24.57
N LYS A 372 75.89 8.99 -24.87
CA LYS A 372 76.74 8.22 -25.79
C LYS A 372 76.44 8.51 -27.26
N TYR A 373 75.20 8.85 -27.58
CA TYR A 373 74.76 9.24 -28.91
C TYR A 373 74.04 10.59 -28.86
N PRO A 374 74.74 11.68 -28.57
CA PRO A 374 74.14 13.01 -28.60
C PRO A 374 73.66 13.26 -30.03
N THR A 375 72.36 13.52 -30.19
CA THR A 375 71.83 13.91 -31.50
C THR A 375 72.50 15.21 -31.92
N PRO A 376 73.08 15.31 -33.12
CA PRO A 376 73.53 16.58 -33.65
C PRO A 376 72.34 17.53 -33.62
N GLY A 377 72.48 18.65 -32.92
CA GLY A 377 71.42 19.64 -32.81
C GLY A 377 70.92 20.03 -34.20
N SER A 378 69.60 20.00 -34.38
CA SER A 378 68.99 20.71 -35.51
C SER A 378 69.27 22.20 -35.29
N PRO A 379 69.94 22.90 -36.22
CA PRO A 379 70.03 24.35 -36.15
C PRO A 379 68.62 24.93 -36.28
N GLY A 380 68.30 25.88 -35.41
CA GLY A 380 67.21 26.83 -35.65
C GLY A 380 67.62 27.81 -36.74
#